data_AF-A0A947PZT4-F1
#
_entry.id   AF-A0A947PZT4-F1
#
_cell.length_a   1.000
_cell.length_b   1.000
_cell.length_c   1.000
_cell.angle_alpha   90.00
_cell.angle_beta   90.00
_cell.angle_gamma   90.00
#
_symmetry.space_group_name_H-M   'P 1'
#
loop_
_entity.id
_entity.type
_entity.pdbx_description
1 polymer ?
#
loop_
_entity_poly.entity_id
_entity_poly.type
_entity_poly.pdbx_seq_one_letter_code
_entity_poly.pdbx_strand_id
1 'polypeptide(L)'
;MGLKAVKGSTTEIAEVDIRRSHDDLGVEQFRGALKFTKERALSAYPGPKEEAESALATVFYAANKGLAHATASFDRNSSQSHLLENAFRGVPVLLLNAFYRPLGLVQPNYELTFQQRDVDA
;
A
#
# COMPACT_ATOMS: atom_id res chain seq x y z
N MET A 1 1.28 1.36 -15.69
CA MET A 1 0.86 0.17 -14.94
C MET A 1 1.02 0.47 -13.46
N GLY A 2 -0.09 0.55 -12.76
CA GLY A 2 -0.19 0.75 -11.31
C GLY A 2 -1.13 -0.30 -10.72
N LEU A 3 -1.46 -0.18 -9.44
CA LEU A 3 -2.45 -1.03 -8.79
C LEU A 3 -3.66 -0.19 -8.41
N LYS A 4 -4.85 -0.78 -8.50
CA LYS A 4 -6.10 -0.16 -8.04
C LYS A 4 -6.94 -1.18 -7.28
N ALA A 5 -7.80 -0.70 -6.38
CA ALA A 5 -8.89 -1.51 -5.89
C ALA A 5 -9.86 -1.86 -7.04
N VAL A 6 -10.40 -3.08 -7.03
CA VAL A 6 -11.49 -3.46 -7.93
C VAL A 6 -12.74 -2.65 -7.55
N LYS A 7 -13.42 -2.06 -8.54
CA LYS A 7 -14.60 -1.22 -8.30
C LYS A 7 -15.68 -2.05 -7.59
N GLY A 8 -16.13 -1.57 -6.43
CA GLY A 8 -17.14 -2.24 -5.61
C GLY A 8 -16.59 -3.34 -4.68
N SER A 9 -15.28 -3.61 -4.70
CA SER A 9 -14.61 -4.52 -3.77
C SER A 9 -13.80 -3.74 -2.73
N THR A 10 -13.76 -4.26 -1.51
CA THR A 10 -12.88 -3.78 -0.42
C THR A 10 -11.69 -4.71 -0.18
N THR A 11 -11.63 -5.84 -0.87
CA THR A 11 -10.66 -6.91 -0.61
C THR A 11 -9.80 -7.27 -1.81
N GLU A 12 -10.16 -6.80 -3.01
CA GLU A 12 -9.49 -7.17 -4.25
C GLU A 12 -8.79 -5.99 -4.90
N ILE A 13 -7.62 -6.28 -5.49
CA ILE A 13 -6.85 -5.35 -6.30
C ILE A 13 -6.65 -5.87 -7.72
N ALA A 14 -6.53 -4.94 -8.66
CA ALA A 14 -6.24 -5.22 -10.05
C ALA A 14 -5.06 -4.37 -10.54
N GLU A 15 -4.35 -4.90 -11.53
CA GLU A 15 -3.40 -4.11 -12.30
C GLU A 15 -4.16 -3.06 -13.13
N VAL A 16 -3.61 -1.85 -13.14
CA VAL A 16 -4.12 -0.73 -13.92
C VAL A 16 -3.59 -0.87 -15.33
N ASP A 17 -4.45 -1.37 -16.20
CA ASP A 17 -4.27 -1.36 -17.65
C ASP A 17 -4.99 -0.14 -18.25
N ILE A 18 -4.48 1.05 -17.95
CA ILE A 18 -5.00 2.30 -18.52
C ILE A 18 -3.94 2.85 -19.46
N ARG A 19 -4.38 3.23 -20.67
CA ARG A 19 -3.64 4.08 -21.60
C ARG A 19 -3.45 5.43 -20.91
N ARG A 20 -2.27 5.62 -20.31
CA ARG A 20 -1.97 6.81 -19.53
C ARG A 20 -2.13 8.06 -20.39
N SER A 21 -2.71 9.11 -19.79
CA SER A 21 -2.66 10.44 -20.39
C SER A 21 -1.19 10.83 -20.58
N HIS A 22 -0.91 11.70 -21.55
CA HIS A 22 0.44 12.22 -21.76
C HIS A 22 1.01 12.88 -20.49
N ASP A 23 0.14 13.37 -19.62
CA ASP A 23 0.52 14.07 -18.38
C ASP A 23 0.67 13.13 -17.17
N ASP A 24 0.37 11.84 -17.32
CA ASP A 24 0.51 10.87 -16.24
C ASP A 24 1.95 10.36 -16.13
N LEU A 25 2.59 10.63 -14.99
CA LEU A 25 3.92 10.11 -14.69
C LEU A 25 3.87 8.71 -14.08
N GLY A 26 4.66 7.82 -14.66
CA GLY A 26 4.79 6.44 -14.26
C GLY A 26 6.11 6.11 -13.61
N VAL A 27 6.10 5.27 -12.58
CA VAL A 27 7.35 4.73 -12.03
C VAL A 27 8.13 3.98 -13.12
N GLU A 28 7.46 3.30 -14.05
CA GLU A 28 8.12 2.61 -15.16
C GLU A 28 8.70 3.53 -16.25
N GLN A 29 8.38 4.83 -16.26
CA GLN A 29 8.99 5.78 -17.19
C GLN A 29 10.44 6.11 -16.79
N PHE A 30 10.81 5.85 -15.54
CA PHE A 30 12.17 6.02 -15.06
C PHE A 30 13.04 4.82 -15.50
N ARG A 31 14.17 5.10 -16.15
CA ARG A 31 15.14 4.05 -16.53
C ARG A 31 15.58 3.25 -15.31
N GLY A 32 15.50 1.92 -15.40
CA GLY A 32 15.89 1.00 -14.33
C GLY A 32 14.78 0.69 -13.32
N ALA A 33 13.66 1.42 -13.34
CA ALA A 33 12.52 1.10 -12.51
C ALA A 33 11.79 -0.14 -13.05
N LEU A 34 11.46 -1.06 -12.15
CA LEU A 34 10.83 -2.33 -12.52
C LEU A 34 9.32 -2.18 -12.62
N LYS A 35 8.75 -2.80 -13.65
CA LYS A 35 7.30 -2.97 -13.78
C LYS A 35 6.75 -3.65 -12.52
N PHE A 36 5.69 -3.07 -11.97
CA PHE A 36 5.07 -3.55 -10.74
C PHE A 36 3.83 -4.38 -11.07
N THR A 37 3.84 -5.67 -10.68
CA THR A 37 2.72 -6.60 -10.89
C THR A 37 1.99 -6.87 -9.58
N LYS A 38 0.76 -7.37 -9.68
CA LYS A 38 -0.03 -7.82 -8.53
C LYS A 38 0.70 -8.89 -7.75
N GLU A 39 1.23 -9.94 -8.39
CA GLU A 39 1.95 -11.00 -7.66
C GLU A 39 3.16 -10.45 -6.90
N ARG A 40 3.90 -9.52 -7.52
CA ARG A 40 5.07 -8.93 -6.88
C ARG A 40 4.68 -8.08 -5.68
N ALA A 41 3.57 -7.35 -5.76
CA ALA A 41 3.06 -6.59 -4.62
C ALA A 41 2.64 -7.50 -3.46
N LEU A 42 1.91 -8.58 -3.75
CA LEU A 42 1.47 -9.53 -2.73
C LEU A 42 2.65 -10.26 -2.06
N SER A 43 3.73 -10.52 -2.80
CA SER A 43 4.94 -11.16 -2.26
C SER A 43 5.70 -10.35 -1.19
N ALA A 44 5.40 -9.06 -1.04
CA ALA A 44 6.01 -8.23 -0.01
C ALA A 44 5.34 -8.39 1.37
N TYR A 45 4.19 -9.05 1.43
CA TYR A 45 3.44 -9.27 2.66
C TYR A 45 3.74 -10.68 3.20
N PRO A 46 4.05 -10.81 4.50
CA PRO A 46 4.08 -12.12 5.13
C PRO A 46 2.64 -12.68 5.26
N GLY A 47 2.49 -14.00 5.13
CA GLY A 47 1.21 -14.68 5.35
C GLY A 47 0.43 -15.06 4.08
N PRO A 48 -0.87 -15.37 4.21
CA PRO A 48 -1.72 -15.80 3.09
C PRO A 48 -1.90 -14.69 2.04
N LYS A 49 -1.99 -15.08 0.76
CA LYS A 49 -2.12 -14.13 -0.35
C LYS A 49 -3.43 -13.36 -0.30
N GLU A 50 -4.50 -13.99 0.15
CA GLU A 50 -5.83 -13.41 0.28
C GLU A 50 -5.84 -12.29 1.34
N GLU A 51 -5.10 -12.49 2.43
CA GLU A 51 -4.93 -11.48 3.48
C GLU A 51 -4.05 -10.32 3.00
N ALA A 52 -2.96 -10.62 2.28
CA ALA A 52 -2.11 -9.61 1.65
C ALA A 52 -2.89 -8.73 0.66
N GLU A 53 -3.76 -9.35 -0.15
CA GLU A 53 -4.59 -8.64 -1.11
C GLU A 53 -5.62 -7.75 -0.42
N SER A 54 -6.28 -8.30 0.60
CA SER A 54 -7.25 -7.56 1.40
C SER A 54 -6.61 -6.38 2.14
N ALA A 55 -5.40 -6.56 2.66
CA ALA A 55 -4.65 -5.50 3.32
C ALA A 55 -4.33 -4.35 2.34
N LEU A 56 -3.84 -4.68 1.15
CA LEU A 56 -3.50 -3.67 0.15
C LEU A 56 -4.75 -2.99 -0.43
N ALA A 57 -5.84 -3.73 -0.66
CA ALA A 57 -7.13 -3.17 -1.07
C ALA A 57 -7.69 -2.19 -0.01
N THR A 58 -7.51 -2.51 1.28
CA THR A 58 -7.91 -1.66 2.40
C THR A 58 -7.17 -0.33 2.38
N VAL A 59 -5.89 -0.28 1.98
CA VAL A 59 -5.16 0.99 1.82
C VAL A 59 -5.76 1.84 0.72
N PHE A 60 -6.09 1.27 -0.44
CA PHE A 60 -6.73 2.05 -1.51
C PHE A 60 -8.09 2.57 -1.09
N TYR A 61 -8.88 1.74 -0.42
CA TYR A 61 -10.17 2.14 0.14
C TYR A 61 -10.01 3.25 1.18
N ALA A 62 -9.06 3.11 2.11
CA ALA A 62 -8.78 4.07 3.16
C ALA A 62 -8.17 5.37 2.63
N ALA A 63 -7.32 5.33 1.61
CA ALA A 63 -6.80 6.53 0.95
C ALA A 63 -7.93 7.26 0.20
N ASN A 64 -8.77 6.53 -0.53
CA ASN A 64 -9.87 7.11 -1.30
C ASN A 64 -11.00 7.65 -0.40
N LYS A 65 -11.31 7.01 0.73
CA LYS A 65 -12.32 7.47 1.68
C LYS A 65 -11.78 8.39 2.78
N GLY A 66 -10.62 8.08 3.33
CA GLY A 66 -9.99 8.78 4.45
C GLY A 66 -9.42 10.15 4.08
N LEU A 67 -9.08 10.40 2.81
CA LEU A 67 -8.78 11.76 2.35
C LEU A 67 -10.06 12.61 2.20
N ALA A 68 -11.21 11.99 1.92
CA ALA A 68 -12.50 12.67 1.77
C ALA A 68 -13.24 12.88 3.11
N HIS A 69 -13.06 11.98 4.07
CA HIS A 69 -13.79 11.95 5.34
C HIS A 69 -12.90 11.47 6.49
N ALA A 70 -11.78 12.16 6.72
CA ALA A 70 -10.80 11.80 7.73
C ALA A 70 -11.45 11.51 9.09
N THR A 71 -11.18 10.30 9.60
CA THR A 71 -11.32 9.80 10.98
C THR A 71 -12.65 9.28 11.51
N ALA A 72 -13.80 9.47 10.88
CA ALA A 72 -15.06 8.97 11.45
C ALA A 72 -15.34 7.47 11.24
N SER A 73 -14.71 6.82 10.25
CA SER A 73 -15.07 5.45 9.84
C SER A 73 -14.12 4.34 10.32
N PHE A 74 -13.06 4.66 11.06
CA PHE A 74 -12.09 3.66 11.51
C PHE A 74 -12.28 3.35 12.99
N ASP A 75 -13.12 2.36 13.27
CA ASP A 75 -13.17 1.76 14.60
C ASP A 75 -11.92 0.91 14.82
N ARG A 76 -11.20 1.21 15.91
CA ARG A 76 -9.92 0.61 16.30
C ARG A 76 -10.02 -0.90 16.54
N ASN A 77 -11.24 -1.41 16.82
CA ASN A 77 -11.52 -2.82 17.06
C ASN A 77 -12.08 -3.57 15.84
N SER A 78 -12.17 -2.91 14.69
CA SER A 78 -12.65 -3.55 13.46
C SER A 78 -11.55 -4.40 12.82
N SER A 79 -11.94 -5.46 12.11
CA SER A 79 -11.05 -6.26 11.25
C SER A 79 -10.25 -5.41 10.25
N GLN A 80 -10.74 -4.22 9.90
CA GLN A 80 -10.05 -3.27 9.04
C GLN A 80 -8.79 -2.67 9.69
N SER A 81 -8.75 -2.54 11.02
CA SER A 81 -7.56 -2.02 11.72
C SER A 81 -6.37 -2.98 11.60
N HIS A 82 -6.61 -4.29 11.70
CA HIS A 82 -5.59 -5.33 11.48
C HIS A 82 -5.09 -5.32 10.03
N LEU A 83 -6.02 -5.24 9.07
CA LEU A 83 -5.66 -5.14 7.64
C LEU A 83 -4.82 -3.89 7.34
N LEU A 84 -5.14 -2.75 7.98
CA LEU A 84 -4.39 -1.51 7.83
C LEU A 84 -2.98 -1.62 8.42
N GLU A 85 -2.83 -2.25 9.60
CA GLU A 85 -1.53 -2.50 10.21
C GLU A 85 -0.65 -3.38 9.29
N ASN A 86 -1.21 -4.49 8.79
CA ASN A 86 -0.52 -5.34 7.82
C ASN A 86 -0.13 -4.54 6.58
N ALA A 87 -1.04 -3.69 6.08
CA ALA A 87 -0.78 -2.84 4.94
C ALA A 87 0.41 -1.88 5.17
N PHE A 88 0.49 -1.24 6.34
CA PHE A 88 1.58 -0.35 6.70
C PHE A 88 2.94 -1.05 6.84
N ARG A 89 2.96 -2.36 7.12
CA ARG A 89 4.21 -3.15 7.11
C ARG A 89 4.71 -3.40 5.69
N GLY A 90 3.81 -3.68 4.75
CA GLY A 90 4.17 -4.01 3.36
C GLY A 90 4.46 -2.80 2.47
N VAL A 91 3.70 -1.70 2.60
CA VAL A 91 3.84 -0.52 1.71
C VAL A 91 5.26 0.04 1.66
N PRO A 92 5.99 0.22 2.78
CA PRO A 92 7.37 0.68 2.74
C PRO A 92 8.31 -0.29 1.99
N VAL A 93 8.13 -1.59 2.16
CA VAL A 93 8.91 -2.62 1.45
C VAL A 93 8.70 -2.50 -0.06
N LEU A 94 7.46 -2.27 -0.49
CA LEU A 94 7.12 -2.01 -1.90
C LEU A 94 7.89 -0.78 -2.43
N LEU A 95 7.86 0.33 -1.69
CA LEU A 95 8.56 1.57 -2.06
C LEU A 95 10.07 1.36 -2.16
N LEU A 96 10.68 0.67 -1.19
CA LEU A 96 12.11 0.42 -1.21
C LEU A 96 12.54 -0.45 -2.38
N ASN A 97 11.80 -1.53 -2.64
CA ASN A 97 12.11 -2.50 -3.69
C ASN A 97 11.88 -1.94 -5.09
N ALA A 98 10.85 -1.10 -5.26
CA ALA A 98 10.44 -0.60 -6.57
C ALA A 98 11.13 0.72 -6.95
N PHE A 99 11.50 1.54 -5.96
CA PHE A 99 11.94 2.91 -6.20
C PHE A 99 13.34 3.18 -5.64
N TYR A 100 13.55 3.06 -4.33
CA TYR A 100 14.81 3.49 -3.71
C TYR A 100 16.00 2.65 -4.16
N ARG A 101 15.91 1.30 -4.09
CA ARG A 101 17.02 0.44 -4.48
C ARG A 101 17.34 0.50 -5.97
N PRO A 102 16.36 0.41 -6.90
CA PRO A 102 16.67 0.49 -8.33
C PRO A 102 17.29 1.81 -8.76
N LEU A 103 16.98 2.91 -8.06
CA LEU A 103 17.51 4.24 -8.35
C LEU A 103 18.81 4.56 -7.57
N GLY A 104 19.30 3.64 -6.73
CA GLY A 104 20.50 3.88 -5.91
C GLY A 104 20.32 4.98 -4.86
N LEU A 105 19.08 5.25 -4.43
CA LEU A 105 18.76 6.29 -3.45
C LEU A 105 18.95 5.79 -2.02
N VAL A 106 19.22 6.72 -1.10
CA VAL A 106 19.29 6.44 0.34
C VAL A 106 17.91 5.98 0.82
N GLN A 107 17.87 4.81 1.45
CA GLN A 107 16.62 4.22 1.95
C GLN A 107 16.21 4.92 3.26
N PRO A 108 14.95 5.39 3.40
CA PRO A 108 14.45 5.90 4.67
C PRO A 108 14.38 4.79 5.72
N ASN A 109 14.56 5.12 7.00
CA ASN A 109 14.17 4.22 8.08
C ASN A 109 12.64 4.30 8.26
N TYR A 110 11.96 3.17 8.02
CA TYR A 110 10.50 3.06 8.07
C TYR A 110 10.04 2.05 9.12
N GLU A 111 10.93 1.57 9.98
CA GLU A 111 10.56 0.70 11.08
C GLU A 111 9.63 1.46 12.03
N LEU A 112 8.41 0.94 12.17
CA LEU A 112 7.44 1.47 13.11
C LEU A 112 7.89 1.10 14.52
N THR A 113 8.58 2.01 15.20
CA THR A 113 8.81 1.89 16.63
C THR A 113 7.50 2.12 17.36
N PHE A 114 6.95 1.08 17.99
CA PHE A 114 5.85 1.25 18.95
C PHE A 114 6.34 2.13 20.09
N GLN A 115 5.93 3.39 20.12
CA GLN A 115 5.99 4.15 21.36
C GLN A 115 4.80 3.72 22.22
N GLN A 116 5.11 3.09 23.35
CA GLN A 116 4.13 2.87 24.41
C GLN A 116 3.57 4.26 24.76
N ARG A 117 2.26 4.45 24.57
CA ARG A 117 1.60 5.64 25.10
C ARG A 117 1.65 5.48 26.61
N ASP A 118 2.33 6.37 27.30
CA ASP A 118 2.22 6.48 28.76
C ASP A 118 0.74 6.61 29.08
N VAL A 119 0.22 5.59 29.75
CA VAL A 119 -1.13 5.61 30.31
C VAL A 119 -0.94 6.22 31.68
N ASP A 120 -0.94 7.55 31.74
CA ASP A 120 -1.05 8.24 33.02
C ASP A 120 -2.41 7.88 33.65
N ALA A 121 -2.33 7.35 34.87
CA ALA A 121 -3.40 6.83 35.71
C ALA A 121 -4.18 7.93 36.43
#